data_AF-A0A1W9RYP6-F1
#
_entry.id   AF-A0A1W9RYP6-F1
#
_cell.length_a   1.000
_cell.length_b   1.000
_cell.length_c   1.000
_cell.angle_alpha   90.00
_cell.angle_beta   90.00
_cell.angle_gamma   90.00
#
_symmetry.space_group_name_H-M   'P 1'
#
loop_
_entity.id
_entity.type
_entity.pdbx_description
1 polymer ?
#
loop_
_entity_poly.entity_id
_entity_poly.type
_entity_poly.pdbx_seq_one_letter_code
_entity_poly.pdbx_strand_id
1 'polypeptide(L)'
;MKLFALGTAFILIFFSSLFALDNIYTTSTPDILGNMDMRLELTPDFGYFTGYFDSDGKREDYGTDTLSMQFYLPLKARLGIRDIAEAGIVLPFVMNKEKLGQNSLTGSGISDVWLYGKYRAMVDPVVSFHLAFKLPTGNDEPEEDALPTGEGQVDLDLGFGLRYKPDVPGPKPDVELIAGYRLKLSKKMQYS
;
A
#
# COMPACT_ATOMS: atom_id res chain seq x y z
N MET A 1 12.74 -17.81 -1.05
CA MET A 1 11.82 -18.82 -1.64
C MET A 1 10.43 -18.85 -0.98
N LYS A 2 10.29 -18.87 0.37
CA LYS A 2 8.98 -18.98 1.03
C LYS A 2 8.03 -17.77 0.81
N LEU A 3 8.59 -16.55 0.72
CA LEU A 3 7.83 -15.31 0.53
C LEU A 3 7.28 -15.15 -0.90
N PHE A 4 8.05 -15.55 -1.92
CA PHE A 4 7.58 -15.58 -3.30
C PHE A 4 6.43 -16.57 -3.48
N ALA A 5 6.54 -17.76 -2.87
CA ALA A 5 5.46 -18.74 -2.86
C ALA A 5 4.18 -18.23 -2.17
N LEU A 6 4.30 -17.41 -1.12
CA LEU A 6 3.16 -16.80 -0.45
C LEU A 6 2.47 -15.74 -1.32
N GLY A 7 3.25 -14.89 -1.99
CA GLY A 7 2.73 -13.92 -2.95
C GLY A 7 2.04 -14.57 -4.15
N THR A 8 2.65 -15.64 -4.71
CA THR A 8 2.03 -16.43 -5.78
C THR A 8 0.77 -17.15 -5.30
N ALA A 9 0.79 -17.73 -4.10
CA ALA A 9 -0.39 -18.37 -3.51
C ALA A 9 -1.50 -17.35 -3.26
N PHE A 10 -1.18 -16.13 -2.82
CA PHE A 10 -2.15 -15.06 -2.65
C PHE A 10 -2.79 -14.65 -3.98
N ILE A 11 -1.98 -14.43 -5.02
CA ILE A 11 -2.45 -14.14 -6.38
C ILE A 11 -3.37 -15.28 -6.84
N LEU A 12 -2.92 -16.54 -6.74
CA LEU A 12 -3.71 -17.70 -7.15
C LEU A 12 -5.01 -17.83 -6.37
N ILE A 13 -5.00 -17.63 -5.04
CA ILE A 13 -6.19 -17.69 -4.18
C ILE A 13 -7.14 -16.55 -4.54
N PHE A 14 -6.65 -15.32 -4.66
CA PHE A 14 -7.44 -14.16 -5.04
C PHE A 14 -8.10 -14.35 -6.41
N PHE A 15 -7.33 -14.73 -7.43
CA PHE A 15 -7.89 -15.03 -8.76
C PHE A 15 -8.86 -16.20 -8.70
N SER A 16 -8.54 -17.31 -8.01
CA SER A 16 -9.46 -18.45 -7.86
C SER A 16 -10.76 -18.08 -7.16
N SER A 17 -10.72 -17.16 -6.19
CA SER A 17 -11.91 -16.66 -5.50
C SER A 17 -12.77 -15.76 -6.40
N LEU A 18 -12.17 -15.00 -7.32
CA LEU A 18 -12.90 -14.26 -8.34
C LEU A 18 -13.62 -15.20 -9.32
N PHE A 19 -12.98 -16.30 -9.76
CA PHE A 19 -13.61 -17.33 -10.58
C PHE A 19 -14.71 -18.10 -9.81
N ALA A 20 -14.55 -18.31 -8.50
CA ALA A 20 -15.56 -18.96 -7.66
C ALA A 20 -16.79 -18.07 -7.41
N LEU A 21 -16.60 -16.76 -7.25
CA LEU A 21 -17.68 -15.78 -7.13
C LEU A 21 -18.50 -15.66 -8.42
N ASP A 22 -17.87 -15.84 -9.58
CA ASP A 22 -18.54 -15.87 -10.88
C ASP A 22 -19.50 -17.07 -11.02
N ASN A 23 -19.11 -18.25 -10.54
CA ASN A 23 -19.93 -19.47 -10.55
C ASN A 23 -21.20 -19.39 -9.67
N ILE A 24 -21.25 -18.48 -8.70
CA ILE A 24 -22.43 -18.29 -7.84
C ILE A 24 -23.44 -17.32 -8.48
N TYR A 25 -23.03 -16.52 -9.48
CA TYR A 25 -23.86 -15.44 -10.03
C TYR A 25 -24.08 -15.47 -11.55
N THR A 26 -23.43 -16.34 -12.34
CA THR A 26 -23.64 -16.37 -13.81
C THR A 26 -23.84 -17.79 -14.37
N THR A 27 -25.04 -18.08 -14.90
CA THR A 27 -25.38 -19.33 -15.64
C THR A 27 -24.84 -19.34 -17.08
N SER A 28 -23.82 -18.57 -17.38
CA SER A 28 -23.19 -18.52 -18.71
C SER A 28 -21.73 -18.17 -18.53
N THR A 29 -20.83 -19.05 -18.95
CA THR A 29 -19.38 -18.84 -19.00
C THR A 29 -19.09 -17.44 -19.56
N PRO A 30 -18.68 -16.47 -18.73
CA PRO A 30 -18.58 -15.11 -19.22
C PRO A 30 -17.24 -14.90 -19.91
N ASP A 31 -17.24 -14.03 -20.90
CA ASP A 31 -16.07 -13.59 -21.65
C ASP A 31 -15.17 -12.71 -20.73
N ILE A 32 -14.36 -13.35 -19.89
CA ILE A 32 -13.55 -12.71 -18.83
C ILE A 32 -12.49 -11.76 -19.43
N LEU A 33 -12.11 -11.96 -20.69
CA LEU A 33 -11.11 -11.17 -21.40
C LEU A 33 -11.63 -9.85 -21.98
N GLY A 34 -12.95 -9.65 -22.06
CA GLY A 34 -13.54 -8.54 -22.81
C GLY A 34 -13.24 -7.14 -22.27
N ASN A 35 -12.94 -6.99 -20.98
CA ASN A 35 -12.70 -5.69 -20.32
C ASN A 35 -11.61 -5.80 -19.24
N MET A 36 -10.38 -6.11 -19.64
CA MET A 36 -9.21 -6.04 -18.77
C MET A 36 -8.38 -4.81 -19.12
N ASP A 37 -8.04 -3.98 -18.11
CA ASP A 37 -7.12 -2.84 -18.28
C ASP A 37 -5.82 -3.10 -17.52
N MET A 38 -4.69 -2.84 -18.16
CA MET A 38 -3.38 -2.82 -17.50
C MET A 38 -2.88 -1.38 -17.45
N ARG A 39 -2.43 -0.93 -16.29
CA ARG A 39 -1.87 0.41 -16.13
C ARG A 39 -0.60 0.40 -15.29
N LEU A 40 0.36 1.21 -15.73
CA LEU A 40 1.53 1.57 -14.96
C LEU A 40 1.34 3.00 -14.44
N GLU A 41 1.58 3.20 -13.15
CA GLU A 41 1.44 4.50 -12.48
C GLU A 41 2.70 4.80 -11.67
N LEU A 42 3.10 6.07 -11.71
CA LEU A 42 4.16 6.63 -10.88
C LEU A 42 3.58 7.85 -10.16
N THR A 43 3.69 7.89 -8.85
CA THR A 43 3.13 8.99 -8.03
C THR A 43 4.15 9.45 -7.01
N PRO A 44 5.09 10.35 -7.37
CA PRO A 44 6.09 10.83 -6.44
C PRO A 44 5.44 11.54 -5.25
N ASP A 45 6.00 11.30 -4.08
CA ASP A 45 5.63 11.93 -2.82
C ASP A 45 6.88 12.43 -2.09
N PHE A 46 6.77 13.58 -1.46
CA PHE A 46 7.85 14.25 -0.77
C PHE A 46 7.35 14.75 0.59
N GLY A 47 8.00 14.25 1.64
CA GLY A 47 7.73 14.59 3.03
C GLY A 47 8.89 15.36 3.65
N TYR A 48 8.53 16.41 4.38
CA TYR A 48 9.44 17.13 5.27
C TYR A 48 8.83 17.13 6.67
N PHE A 49 9.54 16.55 7.64
CA PHE A 49 9.03 16.34 8.98
C PHE A 49 9.78 17.23 9.98
N THR A 50 9.01 17.99 10.77
CA THR A 50 9.53 18.88 11.82
C THR A 50 9.23 18.40 13.22
N GLY A 51 8.52 17.28 13.36
CA GLY A 51 8.22 16.67 14.66
C GLY A 51 7.49 15.34 14.50
N TYR A 52 7.24 14.68 15.62
CA TYR A 52 6.44 13.46 15.74
C TYR A 52 5.39 13.62 16.83
N PHE A 53 4.46 12.68 16.91
CA PHE A 53 3.53 12.57 18.02
C PHE A 53 3.96 11.41 18.93
N ASP A 54 4.03 11.66 20.23
CA ASP A 54 4.31 10.63 21.22
C ASP A 54 3.11 9.68 21.42
N SER A 55 3.28 8.66 22.26
CA SER A 55 2.22 7.70 22.59
C SER A 55 1.01 8.32 23.30
N ASP A 56 1.17 9.52 23.88
CA ASP A 56 0.12 10.27 24.54
C ASP A 56 -0.58 11.27 23.60
N GLY A 57 -0.19 11.29 22.31
CA GLY A 57 -0.73 12.18 21.29
C GLY A 57 -0.26 13.62 21.41
N LYS A 58 0.79 13.90 22.19
CA LYS A 58 1.44 15.21 22.22
C LYS A 58 2.44 15.30 21.08
N ARG A 59 2.43 16.46 20.43
CA ARG A 59 3.42 16.77 19.41
C ARG A 59 4.75 17.12 20.06
N GLU A 60 5.80 16.42 19.68
CA GLU A 60 7.18 16.76 19.98
C GLU A 60 7.84 17.24 18.69
N ASP A 61 8.36 18.47 18.70
CA ASP A 61 9.12 18.97 17.56
C ASP A 61 10.53 18.38 17.59
N TYR A 62 11.04 18.03 16.42
CA TYR A 62 12.45 17.74 16.25
C TYR A 62 13.24 18.99 16.68
N GLY A 63 14.28 18.82 17.48
CA GLY A 63 15.12 19.94 17.93
C GLY A 63 15.63 20.77 16.73
N THR A 64 16.01 22.03 16.94
CA THR A 64 16.39 22.96 15.85
C THR A 64 17.51 22.45 14.93
N ASP A 65 18.31 21.49 15.42
CA ASP A 65 19.42 20.88 14.68
C ASP A 65 19.06 19.52 14.05
N THR A 66 17.78 19.13 14.11
CA THR A 66 17.28 17.86 13.60
C THR A 66 16.39 18.08 12.37
N LEU A 67 16.67 17.34 11.30
CA LEU A 67 15.96 17.41 10.04
C LEU A 67 15.58 16.01 9.59
N SER A 68 14.31 15.72 9.28
CA SER A 68 13.93 14.47 8.64
C SER A 68 13.22 14.73 7.32
N MET A 69 13.77 14.17 6.25
CA MET A 69 13.24 14.29 4.89
C MET A 69 13.02 12.90 4.32
N GLN A 70 11.91 12.74 3.60
CA GLN A 70 11.59 11.52 2.88
C GLN A 70 11.16 11.85 1.46
N PHE A 71 11.74 11.14 0.50
CA PHE A 71 11.24 11.04 -0.86
C PHE A 71 10.75 9.62 -1.09
N TYR A 72 9.53 9.49 -1.61
CA TYR A 72 8.86 8.21 -1.85
C TYR A 72 8.36 8.17 -3.30
N LEU A 73 8.81 7.20 -4.08
CA LEU A 73 8.42 7.00 -5.48
C LEU A 73 7.87 5.59 -5.68
N PRO A 74 6.54 5.39 -5.57
CA PRO A 74 5.89 4.12 -5.84
C PRO A 74 5.71 3.93 -7.36
N LEU A 75 6.31 2.88 -7.89
CA LEU A 75 5.94 2.33 -9.20
C LEU A 75 4.83 1.29 -9.01
N LYS A 76 3.65 1.57 -9.54
CA LYS A 76 2.49 0.69 -9.45
C LYS A 76 2.21 0.05 -10.80
N ALA A 77 2.06 -1.26 -10.81
CA ALA A 77 1.50 -1.99 -11.94
C ALA A 77 0.18 -2.62 -11.50
N ARG A 78 -0.90 -2.30 -12.20
CA ARG A 78 -2.25 -2.78 -11.87
C ARG A 78 -2.93 -3.41 -13.07
N LEU A 79 -3.74 -4.41 -12.78
CA LEU A 79 -4.64 -5.09 -13.70
C LEU A 79 -6.07 -4.95 -13.17
N GLY A 80 -6.91 -4.20 -13.88
CA GLY A 80 -8.33 -4.08 -13.60
C GLY A 80 -9.15 -5.04 -14.44
N ILE A 81 -10.27 -5.49 -13.88
CA ILE A 81 -11.22 -6.42 -14.48
C ILE A 81 -12.62 -5.80 -14.34
N ARG A 82 -13.23 -5.47 -15.48
CA ARG A 82 -14.64 -5.04 -15.61
C ARG A 82 -15.07 -3.93 -14.64
N ASP A 83 -14.16 -3.01 -14.31
CA ASP A 83 -14.38 -1.93 -13.33
C ASP A 83 -14.80 -2.38 -11.91
N ILE A 84 -14.80 -3.69 -11.63
CA ILE A 84 -15.25 -4.28 -10.36
C ILE A 84 -14.10 -4.82 -9.53
N ALA A 85 -13.01 -5.25 -10.15
CA ALA A 85 -11.87 -5.79 -9.42
C ALA A 85 -10.58 -5.21 -9.97
N GLU A 86 -9.59 -5.08 -9.10
CA GLU A 86 -8.23 -4.67 -9.45
C GLU A 86 -7.25 -5.47 -8.60
N ALA A 87 -6.18 -5.93 -9.21
CA ALA A 87 -5.02 -6.46 -8.50
C ALA A 87 -3.77 -5.76 -8.97
N GLY A 88 -2.79 -5.58 -8.09
CA GLY A 88 -1.57 -4.90 -8.47
C GLY A 88 -0.40 -5.16 -7.54
N ILE A 89 0.74 -4.66 -7.99
CA ILE A 89 2.00 -4.62 -7.26
C ILE A 89 2.46 -3.17 -7.16
N VAL A 90 3.01 -2.82 -6.01
CA VAL A 90 3.67 -1.53 -5.77
C VAL A 90 5.12 -1.80 -5.42
N LEU A 91 6.03 -1.19 -6.16
CA LEU A 91 7.47 -1.20 -5.97
C LEU A 91 7.89 0.21 -5.54
N PRO A 92 8.00 0.48 -4.23
CA PRO A 92 8.38 1.80 -3.75
C PRO A 92 9.89 1.98 -3.74
N PHE A 93 10.36 3.12 -4.23
CA PHE A 93 11.71 3.61 -4.00
C PHE A 93 11.65 4.68 -2.92
N VAL A 94 12.51 4.59 -1.92
CA VAL A 94 12.62 5.56 -0.84
C VAL A 94 14.00 6.19 -0.83
N MET A 95 14.03 7.46 -0.47
CA MET A 95 15.24 8.15 -0.06
C MET A 95 14.92 8.91 1.22
N ASN A 96 15.53 8.48 2.32
CA ASN A 96 15.41 9.10 3.63
C ASN A 96 16.71 9.86 3.93
N LYS A 97 16.58 11.01 4.56
CA LYS A 97 17.70 11.78 5.08
C LYS A 97 17.34 12.30 6.45
N GLU A 98 18.18 11.99 7.42
CA GLU A 98 18.08 12.51 8.78
C GLU A 98 19.34 13.24 9.16
N LYS A 99 19.20 14.49 9.59
CA LYS A 99 20.29 15.27 10.19
C LYS A 99 20.07 15.27 11.69
N LEU A 100 21.10 14.93 12.45
CA LEU A 100 21.11 14.94 13.92
C LEU A 100 22.34 15.74 14.38
N GLY A 101 22.17 17.06 14.53
CA GLY A 101 23.29 17.94 14.85
C GLY A 101 24.30 18.03 13.71
N GLN A 102 25.53 17.55 13.95
CA GLN A 102 26.61 17.49 12.95
C GLN A 102 26.59 16.21 12.11
N ASN A 103 25.87 15.17 12.55
CA ASN A 103 25.78 13.91 11.82
C ASN A 103 24.63 13.96 10.82
N SER A 104 24.80 13.29 9.68
CA SER A 104 23.76 13.11 8.67
C SER A 104 23.72 11.66 8.28
N LEU A 105 22.57 11.01 8.50
CA LEU A 105 22.28 9.66 8.04
C LEU A 105 21.49 9.75 6.74
N THR A 106 21.78 8.87 5.81
CA THR A 106 21.05 8.78 4.53
C THR A 106 20.76 7.33 4.22
N GLY A 107 19.56 7.05 3.74
CA GLY A 107 19.20 5.74 3.22
C GLY A 107 18.50 5.91 1.89
N SER A 108 18.86 5.12 0.88
CA SER A 108 18.13 5.11 -0.38
C SER A 108 18.08 3.71 -0.96
N GLY A 109 16.96 3.35 -1.57
CA GLY A 109 16.81 2.05 -2.20
C GLY A 109 15.36 1.66 -2.43
N ILE A 110 15.17 0.42 -2.84
CA ILE A 110 13.85 -0.19 -2.93
C ILE A 110 13.36 -0.46 -1.50
N SER A 111 12.11 -0.10 -1.24
CA SER A 111 11.41 -0.32 0.01
C SER A 111 10.60 -1.63 -0.04
N ASP A 112 9.74 -1.85 0.95
CA ASP A 112 8.92 -3.04 1.03
C ASP A 112 7.87 -3.08 -0.10
N VAL A 113 7.87 -4.18 -0.85
CA VAL A 113 6.95 -4.39 -1.98
C VAL A 113 5.56 -4.69 -1.46
N TRP A 114 4.54 -4.07 -2.08
CA TRP A 114 3.15 -4.36 -1.77
C TRP A 114 2.48 -5.12 -2.90
N LEU A 115 1.73 -6.17 -2.54
CA LEU A 115 0.75 -6.80 -3.40
C LEU A 115 -0.63 -6.40 -2.91
N TYR A 116 -1.54 -6.02 -3.80
CA TYR A 116 -2.88 -5.61 -3.38
C TYR A 116 -3.96 -6.14 -4.31
N GLY A 117 -5.15 -6.24 -3.74
CA GLY A 117 -6.40 -6.52 -4.40
C GLY A 117 -7.47 -5.53 -3.93
N LYS A 118 -8.26 -5.02 -4.85
CA LYS A 118 -9.42 -4.18 -4.60
C LYS A 118 -10.63 -4.78 -5.30
N TYR A 119 -11.76 -4.79 -4.61
CA TYR A 119 -13.03 -5.21 -5.15
C TYR A 119 -14.08 -4.12 -4.90
N ARG A 120 -14.83 -3.73 -5.93
CA ARG A 120 -15.95 -2.81 -5.86
C ARG A 120 -17.24 -3.65 -5.82
N ALA A 121 -17.85 -3.70 -4.65
CA ALA A 121 -19.11 -4.40 -4.44
C ALA A 121 -20.31 -3.62 -5.02
N MET A 122 -20.18 -2.29 -5.13
CA MET A 122 -21.20 -1.41 -5.71
C MET A 122 -20.51 -0.26 -6.47
N VAL A 123 -21.10 0.19 -7.57
CA VAL A 123 -20.53 1.23 -8.46
C VAL A 123 -21.11 2.62 -8.17
N ASP A 124 -22.35 2.71 -7.69
CA ASP A 124 -22.94 3.99 -7.28
C ASP A 124 -23.98 3.79 -6.14
N PRO A 125 -23.69 4.22 -4.90
CA PRO A 125 -22.39 4.75 -4.46
C PRO A 125 -21.28 3.70 -4.62
N VAL A 126 -20.04 4.13 -4.82
CA VAL A 126 -18.91 3.20 -4.92
C VAL A 126 -18.65 2.62 -3.53
N VAL A 127 -18.87 1.33 -3.37
CA VAL A 127 -18.49 0.58 -2.17
C VAL A 127 -17.38 -0.37 -2.55
N SER A 128 -16.25 -0.29 -1.85
CA SER A 128 -15.08 -1.10 -2.17
C SER A 128 -14.40 -1.69 -0.94
N PHE A 129 -13.83 -2.87 -1.14
CA PHE A 129 -12.98 -3.57 -0.19
C PHE A 129 -11.57 -3.62 -0.74
N HIS A 130 -10.60 -3.48 0.14
CA HIS A 130 -9.19 -3.51 -0.17
C HIS A 130 -8.48 -4.51 0.72
N LEU A 131 -7.56 -5.25 0.13
CA LEU A 131 -6.70 -6.21 0.79
C LEU A 131 -5.29 -6.04 0.23
N ALA A 132 -4.30 -5.80 1.08
CA ALA A 132 -2.92 -5.72 0.64
C ALA A 132 -1.96 -6.43 1.59
N PHE A 133 -0.86 -6.90 1.01
CA PHE A 133 0.22 -7.60 1.70
C PHE A 133 1.52 -6.86 1.43
N LYS A 134 2.18 -6.44 2.49
CA LYS A 134 3.55 -5.93 2.46
C LYS A 134 4.52 -7.09 2.58
N LEU A 135 5.49 -7.16 1.69
CA LEU A 135 6.60 -8.10 1.73
C LEU A 135 7.85 -7.38 2.26
N PRO A 136 8.59 -7.94 3.23
CA PRO A 136 9.79 -7.33 3.80
C PRO A 136 10.96 -7.48 2.81
N THR A 137 10.98 -6.63 1.79
CA THR A 137 11.98 -6.64 0.72
C THR A 137 12.93 -5.46 0.79
N GLY A 138 12.57 -4.41 1.53
CA GLY A 138 13.47 -3.31 1.83
C GLY A 138 14.54 -3.74 2.84
N ASN A 139 15.59 -2.94 2.95
CA ASN A 139 16.64 -3.15 3.93
C ASN A 139 16.18 -2.63 5.30
N ASP A 140 16.00 -3.52 6.27
CA ASP A 140 15.62 -3.21 7.64
C ASP A 140 16.80 -3.22 8.62
N GLU A 141 17.97 -3.69 8.18
CA GLU A 141 19.21 -3.74 8.96
C GLU A 141 20.36 -3.12 8.14
N PRO A 142 20.31 -1.79 7.91
CA PRO A 142 21.37 -1.06 7.22
C PRO A 142 22.67 -0.97 8.04
N GLU A 143 23.76 -0.57 7.39
CA GLU A 143 25.02 -0.21 8.06
C GLU A 143 24.81 0.96 9.05
N GLU A 144 25.72 1.13 10.02
CA GLU A 144 25.57 2.09 11.14
C GLU A 144 25.34 3.55 10.71
N ASP A 145 25.75 3.93 9.49
CA ASP A 145 25.62 5.27 8.92
C ASP A 145 24.48 5.41 7.89
N ALA A 146 23.63 4.40 7.74
CA ALA A 146 22.54 4.37 6.77
C ALA A 146 21.15 4.21 7.41
N LEU A 147 20.15 4.84 6.79
CA LEU A 147 18.74 4.71 7.22
C LEU A 147 18.09 3.48 6.56
N PRO A 148 17.16 2.80 7.25
CA PRO A 148 16.45 1.67 6.69
C PRO A 148 15.54 2.10 5.53
N THR A 149 15.35 1.18 4.58
CA THR A 149 14.41 1.35 3.46
C THR A 149 13.16 0.48 3.64
N GLY A 150 13.18 -0.52 4.51
CA GLY A 150 12.05 -1.39 4.84
C GLY A 150 11.89 -1.60 6.34
N GLU A 151 10.79 -2.25 6.73
CA GLU A 151 10.47 -2.47 8.16
C GLU A 151 10.76 -3.90 8.63
N GLY A 152 11.19 -4.81 7.74
CA GLY A 152 11.60 -6.18 8.12
C GLY A 152 10.45 -7.09 8.55
N GLN A 153 9.21 -6.67 8.30
CA GLN A 153 7.99 -7.37 8.71
C GLN A 153 6.99 -7.49 7.55
N VAL A 154 6.12 -8.49 7.66
CA VAL A 154 4.98 -8.64 6.75
C VAL A 154 3.81 -7.86 7.34
N ASP A 155 3.15 -7.04 6.53
CA ASP A 155 1.92 -6.38 6.94
C ASP A 155 0.75 -6.91 6.12
N LEU A 156 -0.40 -7.03 6.76
CA LEU A 156 -1.68 -7.31 6.14
C LEU A 156 -2.59 -6.09 6.34
N ASP A 157 -2.92 -5.42 5.24
CA ASP A 157 -3.83 -4.29 5.21
C ASP A 157 -5.21 -4.72 4.74
N LEU A 158 -6.21 -4.39 5.55
CA LEU A 158 -7.62 -4.58 5.25
C LEU A 158 -8.29 -3.21 5.22
N GLY A 159 -9.07 -2.94 4.18
CA GLY A 159 -9.69 -1.64 3.99
C GLY A 159 -11.10 -1.72 3.41
N PHE A 160 -11.86 -0.68 3.70
CA PHE A 160 -13.18 -0.41 3.17
C PHE A 160 -13.21 1.04 2.68
N GLY A 161 -13.82 1.27 1.53
CA GLY A 161 -14.01 2.61 0.96
C GLY A 161 -15.44 2.80 0.49
N LEU A 162 -16.05 3.92 0.88
CA LEU A 162 -17.31 4.43 0.37
C LEU A 162 -17.05 5.75 -0.33
N ARG A 163 -17.37 5.86 -1.62
CA ARG A 163 -17.32 7.12 -2.36
C ARG A 163 -18.67 7.44 -2.98
N TYR A 164 -19.15 8.65 -2.75
CA TYR A 164 -20.46 9.10 -3.20
C TYR A 164 -20.35 10.50 -3.80
N LYS A 165 -21.00 10.68 -4.94
CA LYS A 165 -21.10 11.97 -5.64
C LYS A 165 -22.56 12.40 -5.66
N PRO A 166 -23.03 13.17 -4.67
CA PRO A 166 -24.42 13.61 -4.62
C PRO A 166 -24.79 14.42 -5.86
N ASP A 167 -25.99 14.15 -6.37
CA ASP A 167 -26.56 14.89 -7.49
C ASP A 167 -27.21 16.19 -7.00
N VAL A 168 -26.38 17.19 -6.73
CA VAL A 168 -26.79 18.54 -6.31
C VAL A 168 -26.47 19.57 -7.40
N PRO A 169 -27.30 20.62 -7.58
CA PRO A 169 -26.98 21.72 -8.49
C PRO A 169 -25.71 22.46 -8.04
N GLY A 170 -24.74 22.64 -8.94
CA GLY A 170 -23.48 23.33 -8.67
C GLY A 170 -22.24 22.41 -8.68
N PRO A 171 -21.09 22.84 -8.11
CA PRO A 171 -19.92 21.98 -8.01
C PRO A 171 -20.25 20.74 -7.17
N LYS A 172 -20.26 19.58 -7.81
CA LYS A 172 -20.60 18.30 -7.17
C LYS A 172 -19.51 17.92 -6.17
N PRO A 173 -19.79 17.90 -4.85
CA PRO A 173 -18.79 17.45 -3.89
C PRO A 173 -18.51 15.96 -4.12
N ASP A 174 -17.25 15.57 -3.97
CA ASP A 174 -16.82 14.18 -4.01
C ASP A 174 -16.55 13.73 -2.58
N VAL A 175 -17.45 12.93 -2.02
CA VAL A 175 -17.37 12.48 -0.63
C VAL A 175 -16.76 11.09 -0.62
N GLU A 176 -15.60 10.95 0.02
CA GLU A 176 -14.93 9.66 0.17
C GLU A 176 -14.66 9.39 1.65
N LEU A 177 -15.08 8.21 2.11
CA LEU A 177 -14.78 7.66 3.42
C LEU A 177 -13.96 6.39 3.23
N ILE A 178 -12.77 6.36 3.81
CA ILE A 178 -11.89 5.20 3.80
C ILE A 178 -11.61 4.82 5.25
N ALA A 179 -11.86 3.56 5.59
CA ALA A 179 -11.52 2.98 6.87
C ALA A 179 -10.68 1.74 6.63
N GLY A 180 -9.69 1.49 7.49
CA GLY A 180 -8.83 0.34 7.34
C GLY A 180 -8.12 -0.04 8.62
N TYR A 181 -7.55 -1.24 8.61
CA TYR A 181 -6.79 -1.80 9.69
C TYR A 181 -5.55 -2.50 9.14
N ARG A 182 -4.40 -2.23 9.77
CA ARG A 182 -3.11 -2.84 9.44
C ARG A 182 -2.70 -3.82 10.52
N LEU A 183 -2.57 -5.09 10.15
CA LEU A 183 -1.99 -6.14 10.98
C LEU A 183 -0.49 -6.25 10.68
N LYS A 184 0.35 -5.88 11.64
CA LYS A 184 1.80 -6.06 11.57
C LYS A 184 2.17 -7.46 12.05
N LEU A 185 2.60 -8.35 11.15
CA LEU A 185 2.96 -9.73 11.47
C LEU A 185 4.47 -9.78 11.79
N SER A 186 4.80 -10.29 12.99
CA SER A 186 6.09 -10.03 13.63
C SER A 186 7.31 -10.38 12.76
N LYS A 187 8.33 -9.51 12.86
CA LYS A 187 9.73 -9.85 12.60
C LYS A 187 10.05 -11.05 13.49
N LYS A 188 10.47 -12.19 12.92
CA LYS A 188 11.03 -13.28 13.73
C LYS A 188 12.27 -12.70 14.41
N MET A 189 12.19 -12.42 15.71
CA MET A 189 13.40 -12.12 16.48
C MET A 189 14.28 -13.36 16.42
N GLN A 190 15.32 -13.32 15.60
CA GLN A 190 16.48 -14.18 15.77
C GLN A 190 17.15 -13.71 17.06
N TYR A 191 16.77 -14.31 18.18
CA TYR A 191 17.64 -14.31 19.34
C TYR A 191 18.92 -15.03 18.94
N SER A 192 20.03 -14.39 19.30
CA SER A 192 21.43 -14.75 19.11
C SER A 192 21.79 -16.18 19.53
#